data_AF-A0A962TAM9-F1
#
_entry.id   AF-A0A962TAM9-F1
#
_cell.length_a   1.000
_cell.length_b   1.000
_cell.length_c   1.000
_cell.angle_alpha   90.00
_cell.angle_beta   90.00
_cell.angle_gamma   90.00
#
_symmetry.space_group_name_H-M   'P 1'
#
loop_
_entity.id
_entity.type
_entity.pdbx_description
1 polymer ?
#
loop_
_entity_poly.entity_id
_entity_poly.type
_entity_poly.pdbx_seq_one_letter_code
_entity_poly.pdbx_strand_id
1 'polypeptide(L)'
;MIKRFAVILLLLGIGAIFTGLMVNYVPDKALNVTARYYAEQTAPDLGAANIVTAIIVTYRGLDTLGEVTVLFLTAAIVGLVLARGSSDEAPARRDLPPPGELLLTGTRLLLPLILLFGAYVFTHGHLTPGGGFQGGAIIASGMLLMLLSHPLRRFGHRLIAIVESIAGLAFVGIGVLGIALAGGFLDNRILPLGTFGELFSAGAIPIIYTFVGLKVGAEFSSMLVNLSETEDL
;
A
#
# COMPACT_ATOMS: atom_id res chain seq x y z
N MET A 1 -31.90 16.71 22.07
CA MET A 1 -31.02 17.81 22.54
C MET A 1 -29.97 17.32 23.53
N ILE A 2 -30.34 16.55 24.56
CA ILE A 2 -29.41 16.01 25.58
C ILE A 2 -28.27 15.14 25.00
N LYS A 3 -28.55 14.24 24.05
CA LYS A 3 -27.50 13.42 23.40
C LYS A 3 -26.45 14.26 22.68
N ARG A 4 -26.87 15.30 21.95
CA ARG A 4 -25.95 16.22 21.24
C ARG A 4 -25.13 17.03 22.25
N PHE A 5 -25.74 17.48 23.33
CA PHE A 5 -25.05 18.19 24.40
C PHE A 5 -23.99 17.32 25.10
N ALA A 6 -24.32 16.06 25.42
CA ALA A 6 -23.38 15.11 26.00
C ALA A 6 -22.19 14.80 25.06
N VAL A 7 -22.46 14.65 23.75
CA VAL A 7 -21.40 14.45 22.75
C VAL A 7 -20.51 15.69 22.64
N ILE A 8 -21.08 16.89 22.63
CA ILE A 8 -20.29 18.14 22.58
C ILE A 8 -19.42 18.26 23.84
N LEU A 9 -19.96 17.99 25.03
CA LEU A 9 -19.18 17.98 26.26
C LEU A 9 -18.05 16.95 26.24
N LEU A 10 -18.29 15.76 25.71
CA LEU A 10 -17.26 14.73 25.57
C LEU A 10 -16.15 15.18 24.61
N LEU A 11 -16.51 15.73 23.45
CA LEU A 11 -15.55 16.24 22.47
C LEU A 11 -14.75 17.42 23.03
N LEU A 12 -15.38 18.32 23.78
CA LEU A 12 -14.68 19.42 24.47
C LEU A 12 -13.74 18.88 25.55
N GLY A 13 -14.15 17.85 26.30
CA GLY A 13 -13.29 17.18 27.28
C GLY A 13 -12.07 16.53 26.65
N ILE A 14 -12.26 15.76 25.57
CA ILE A 14 -11.17 15.17 24.79
C ILE A 14 -10.26 16.26 24.20
N GLY A 15 -10.87 17.31 23.62
CA GLY A 15 -10.14 18.45 23.08
C GLY A 15 -9.31 19.17 24.13
N ALA A 16 -9.83 19.33 25.36
CA ALA A 16 -9.09 19.91 26.47
C ALA A 16 -7.90 19.04 26.89
N ILE A 17 -8.04 17.71 26.89
CA ILE A 17 -6.93 16.78 27.17
C ILE A 17 -5.81 16.97 26.13
N PHE A 18 -6.14 16.90 24.83
CA PHE A 18 -5.15 17.08 23.77
C PHE A 18 -4.53 18.47 23.76
N THR A 19 -5.32 19.51 24.01
CA THR A 19 -4.82 20.88 24.14
C THR A 19 -3.85 20.98 25.33
N GLY A 20 -4.17 20.38 26.47
CA GLY A 20 -3.29 20.35 27.64
C GLY A 20 -1.95 19.67 27.36
N LEU A 21 -1.93 18.61 26.53
CA LEU A 21 -0.70 17.95 26.08
C LEU A 21 0.13 18.80 25.10
N MET A 22 -0.51 19.69 24.33
CA MET A 22 0.14 20.47 23.27
C MET A 22 0.56 21.88 23.70
N VAL A 23 -0.12 22.52 24.66
CA VAL A 23 0.10 23.93 25.05
C VAL A 23 1.54 24.21 25.48
N ASN A 24 2.22 23.23 26.08
CA ASN A 24 3.61 23.36 26.52
C ASN A 24 4.58 22.48 25.69
N TYR A 25 4.14 21.98 24.54
CA TYR A 25 4.99 21.16 23.68
C TYR A 25 6.06 22.04 23.04
N VAL A 26 7.33 21.68 23.23
CA VAL A 26 8.48 22.29 22.56
C VAL A 26 9.16 21.18 21.74
N PRO A 27 9.35 21.37 20.42
CA PRO A 27 10.04 20.39 19.60
C PRO A 27 11.48 20.17 20.06
N ASP A 28 11.91 18.91 20.09
CA ASP A 28 13.30 18.57 20.35
C ASP A 28 14.21 19.17 19.26
N LYS A 29 15.28 19.85 19.68
CA LYS A 29 16.27 20.45 18.76
C LYS A 29 17.34 19.48 18.30
N ALA A 30 17.43 18.31 18.94
CA ALA A 30 18.41 17.29 18.65
C ALA A 30 17.72 15.93 18.51
N LEU A 31 18.26 15.09 17.64
CA LEU A 31 17.78 13.72 17.48
C LEU A 31 18.06 12.93 18.76
N ASN A 32 17.06 12.17 19.20
CA ASN A 32 17.25 11.16 20.25
C ASN A 32 18.19 10.04 19.75
N VAL A 33 18.59 9.15 20.66
CA VAL A 33 19.57 8.09 20.35
C VAL A 33 19.15 7.23 19.16
N THR A 34 17.90 6.81 19.10
CA THR A 34 17.37 5.95 18.02
C THR A 34 17.29 6.70 16.70
N ALA A 35 16.76 7.92 16.69
CA ALA A 35 16.65 8.73 15.49
C ALA A 35 18.03 9.10 14.92
N ARG A 36 19.01 9.37 15.79
CA ARG A 36 20.39 9.60 15.38
C ARG A 36 21.02 8.32 14.80
N TYR A 37 20.82 7.17 15.43
CA TYR A 37 21.29 5.89 14.88
C TYR A 37 20.73 5.66 13.48
N TYR A 38 19.42 5.83 13.28
CA TYR A 38 18.84 5.72 11.94
C TYR A 38 19.43 6.75 10.97
N ALA A 39 19.55 8.02 11.37
CA ALA A 39 20.09 9.07 10.51
C ALA A 39 21.53 8.80 10.04
N GLU A 40 22.38 8.27 10.92
CA GLU A 40 23.80 8.10 10.67
C GLU A 40 24.15 6.73 10.07
N GLN A 41 23.45 5.66 10.47
CA GLN A 41 23.83 4.28 10.14
C GLN A 41 23.00 3.65 9.01
N THR A 42 21.83 4.19 8.68
CA THR A 42 20.97 3.58 7.64
C THR A 42 21.65 3.52 6.27
N ALA A 43 22.27 4.60 5.81
CA ALA A 43 22.89 4.62 4.48
C ALA A 43 24.14 3.71 4.42
N PRO A 44 25.06 3.74 5.42
CA PRO A 44 26.17 2.79 5.49
C PRO A 44 25.74 1.32 5.60
N ASP A 45 24.74 1.01 6.44
CA ASP A 45 24.34 -0.37 6.73
C ASP A 45 23.55 -1.00 5.59
N LEU A 46 22.66 -0.22 4.96
CA LEU A 46 21.61 -0.74 4.09
C LEU A 46 21.74 -0.26 2.64
N GLY A 47 22.66 0.65 2.32
CA GLY A 47 22.92 1.11 0.96
C GLY A 47 21.75 1.87 0.30
N ALA A 48 20.76 2.31 1.08
CA ALA A 48 19.59 3.03 0.60
C ALA A 48 19.74 4.54 0.82
N ALA A 49 19.40 5.34 -0.19
CA ALA A 49 19.37 6.80 -0.07
C ALA A 49 18.11 7.30 0.64
N ASN A 50 16.99 6.57 0.50
CA ASN A 50 15.76 6.83 1.21
C ASN A 50 15.77 6.14 2.58
N ILE A 51 16.10 6.92 3.61
CA ILE A 51 16.14 6.48 5.00
C ILE A 51 14.80 5.92 5.50
N VAL A 52 13.68 6.51 5.11
CA VAL A 52 12.35 6.11 5.60
C VAL A 52 12.01 4.71 5.10
N THR A 53 12.25 4.46 3.81
CA THR A 53 12.05 3.15 3.19
C THR A 53 12.93 2.08 3.83
N ALA A 54 14.22 2.38 4.01
CA ALA A 54 15.12 1.45 4.67
C ALA A 54 14.67 1.12 6.10
N ILE A 55 14.30 2.11 6.90
CA ILE A 55 13.80 1.86 8.26
C ILE A 55 12.58 0.97 8.26
N ILE A 56 11.57 1.29 7.45
CA ILE A 56 10.29 0.57 7.47
C ILE A 56 10.46 -0.87 6.96
N VAL A 57 11.31 -1.09 5.94
CA VAL A 57 11.49 -2.41 5.33
C VAL A 57 12.37 -3.34 6.15
N THR A 58 13.50 -2.85 6.65
CA THR A 58 14.51 -3.71 7.29
C THR A 58 14.46 -3.57 8.81
N TYR A 59 14.79 -2.39 9.36
CA TYR A 59 14.82 -2.19 10.82
C TYR A 59 13.45 -2.44 11.49
N ARG A 60 12.36 -2.13 10.78
CA ARG A 60 10.97 -2.30 11.22
C ARG A 60 10.18 -3.20 10.28
N GLY A 61 10.84 -4.19 9.67
CA GLY A 61 10.22 -5.08 8.68
C GLY A 61 8.96 -5.82 9.17
N LEU A 62 8.85 -6.09 10.48
CA LEU A 62 7.64 -6.66 11.07
C LEU A 62 6.45 -5.70 11.04
N ASP A 63 6.67 -4.39 11.10
CA ASP A 63 5.61 -3.40 10.97
C ASP A 63 5.06 -3.40 9.54
N THR A 64 5.95 -3.50 8.52
CA THR A 64 5.54 -3.67 7.11
C THR A 64 4.75 -4.96 6.92
N LEU A 65 5.18 -6.08 7.54
CA LEU A 65 4.41 -7.32 7.53
C LEU A 65 3.03 -7.14 8.16
N GLY A 66 2.94 -6.41 9.27
CA GLY A 66 1.69 -6.05 9.92
C GLY A 66 0.77 -5.25 9.01
N GLU A 67 1.27 -4.19 8.37
CA GLU A 67 0.51 -3.36 7.42
C GLU A 67 -0.06 -4.18 6.26
N VAL A 68 0.79 -5.00 5.63
CA VAL A 68 0.40 -5.88 4.53
C VAL A 68 -0.63 -6.94 4.98
N THR A 69 -0.51 -7.44 6.21
CA THR A 69 -1.47 -8.40 6.80
C THR A 69 -2.82 -7.74 7.06
N VAL A 70 -2.85 -6.51 7.57
CA VAL A 70 -4.09 -5.75 7.81
C VAL A 70 -4.80 -5.45 6.50
N LEU A 71 -4.07 -5.07 5.46
CA LEU A 71 -4.66 -4.81 4.14
C LEU A 71 -5.23 -6.08 3.52
N PHE A 72 -4.49 -7.19 3.57
CA PHE A 72 -4.97 -8.52 3.16
C PHE A 72 -6.27 -8.91 3.89
N LEU A 73 -6.27 -8.82 5.23
CA LEU A 73 -7.43 -9.18 6.03
C LEU A 73 -8.63 -8.30 5.68
N THR A 74 -8.41 -7.02 5.45
CA THR A 74 -9.45 -6.08 5.02
C THR A 74 -10.02 -6.47 3.66
N ALA A 75 -9.17 -6.74 2.66
CA ALA A 75 -9.60 -7.19 1.34
C ALA A 75 -10.41 -8.50 1.41
N ALA A 76 -9.94 -9.46 2.20
CA ALA A 76 -10.62 -10.73 2.40
C ALA A 76 -11.97 -10.58 3.12
N ILE A 77 -12.05 -9.75 4.16
CA ILE A 77 -13.31 -9.46 4.87
C ILE A 77 -14.30 -8.79 3.93
N VAL A 78 -13.88 -7.76 3.19
CA VAL A 78 -14.73 -7.07 2.20
C VAL A 78 -15.25 -8.07 1.17
N GLY A 79 -14.36 -8.87 0.56
CA GLY A 79 -14.75 -9.90 -0.40
C GLY A 79 -15.74 -10.92 0.18
N LEU A 80 -15.51 -11.41 1.41
CA LEU A 80 -16.38 -12.38 2.07
C LEU A 80 -17.76 -11.80 2.43
N VAL A 81 -17.80 -10.57 2.94
CA VAL A 81 -19.05 -9.90 3.32
C VAL A 81 -19.90 -9.64 2.08
N LEU A 82 -19.28 -9.18 0.98
CA LEU A 82 -19.95 -8.90 -0.28
C LEU A 82 -20.44 -10.19 -0.97
N ALA A 83 -19.64 -11.27 -0.94
CA ALA A 83 -20.04 -12.58 -1.47
C ALA A 83 -21.23 -13.22 -0.72
N ARG A 84 -21.49 -12.83 0.53
CA ARG A 84 -22.66 -13.30 1.30
C ARG A 84 -23.94 -12.52 1.00
N GLY A 85 -23.82 -11.31 0.46
CA GLY A 85 -24.95 -10.46 0.09
C GLY A 85 -25.44 -10.69 -1.34
N SER A 86 -24.70 -11.43 -2.16
CA SER A 86 -25.10 -11.74 -3.53
C SER A 86 -26.18 -12.81 -3.57
N SER A 87 -27.44 -12.40 -3.71
CA SER A 87 -28.52 -13.26 -4.16
C SER A 87 -28.18 -13.80 -5.56
N ASP A 88 -28.42 -15.08 -5.83
CA ASP A 88 -28.22 -15.75 -7.14
C ASP A 88 -29.16 -15.21 -8.26
N GLU A 89 -29.81 -14.07 -8.03
CA GLU A 89 -30.65 -13.41 -9.01
C GLU A 89 -29.76 -12.72 -10.05
N ALA A 90 -30.01 -12.99 -11.33
CA ALA A 90 -29.29 -12.36 -12.42
C ALA A 90 -29.38 -10.83 -12.26
N PRO A 91 -28.25 -10.10 -12.27
CA PRO A 91 -28.25 -8.67 -12.01
C PRO A 91 -29.19 -7.97 -12.98
N ALA A 92 -30.11 -7.17 -12.44
CA ALA A 92 -31.01 -6.36 -13.26
C ALA A 92 -30.14 -5.50 -14.16
N ARG A 93 -30.28 -5.65 -15.50
CA ARG A 93 -29.52 -4.83 -16.46
C ARG A 93 -29.82 -3.36 -16.18
N ARG A 94 -28.90 -2.66 -15.52
CA ARG A 94 -28.94 -1.22 -15.45
C ARG A 94 -28.61 -0.67 -16.83
N ASP A 95 -29.53 0.11 -17.38
CA ASP A 95 -29.26 0.98 -18.52
C ASP A 95 -28.36 2.14 -18.06
N LEU A 96 -27.08 1.84 -17.84
CA LEU A 96 -26.08 2.85 -17.58
C LEU A 96 -25.88 3.69 -18.84
N PRO A 97 -25.84 5.03 -18.73
CA PRO A 97 -25.50 5.86 -19.88
C PRO A 97 -24.11 5.46 -20.41
N PRO A 98 -23.90 5.51 -21.74
CA PRO A 98 -22.60 5.18 -22.29
C PRO A 98 -21.52 6.12 -21.71
N PRO A 99 -20.34 5.59 -21.36
CA PRO A 99 -19.24 6.41 -20.87
C PRO A 99 -18.85 7.46 -21.91
N GLY A 100 -18.49 8.65 -21.45
CA GLY A 100 -18.08 9.74 -22.34
C GLY A 100 -16.82 9.40 -23.13
N GLU A 101 -16.76 9.81 -24.40
CA GLU A 101 -15.61 9.55 -25.30
C GLU A 101 -14.29 10.09 -24.75
N LEU A 102 -14.32 11.23 -24.06
CA LEU A 102 -13.15 11.80 -23.38
C LEU A 102 -12.63 10.89 -22.26
N LEU A 103 -13.53 10.23 -21.51
CA LEU A 103 -13.15 9.30 -20.45
C LEU A 103 -12.55 8.03 -21.05
N LEU A 104 -13.16 7.45 -22.07
CA LEU A 104 -12.64 6.25 -22.74
C LEU A 104 -11.25 6.49 -23.35
N THR A 105 -11.11 7.58 -24.10
CA THR A 105 -9.84 7.95 -24.75
C THR A 105 -8.79 8.32 -23.70
N GLY A 106 -9.19 9.09 -22.69
CA GLY A 106 -8.35 9.46 -21.56
C GLY A 106 -7.82 8.24 -20.80
N THR A 107 -8.69 7.28 -20.47
CA THR A 107 -8.28 6.03 -19.81
C THR A 107 -7.30 5.23 -20.65
N ARG A 108 -7.54 5.12 -21.97
CA ARG A 108 -6.65 4.37 -22.87
C ARG A 108 -5.23 4.96 -22.91
N LEU A 109 -5.12 6.28 -22.78
CA LEU A 109 -3.83 6.98 -22.75
C LEU A 109 -3.18 6.94 -21.35
N LEU A 110 -3.97 7.22 -20.31
CA LEU A 110 -3.47 7.40 -18.94
C LEU A 110 -3.15 6.08 -18.24
N LEU A 111 -3.90 5.00 -18.51
CA LEU A 111 -3.70 3.72 -17.85
C LEU A 111 -2.24 3.21 -17.92
N PRO A 112 -1.59 3.08 -19.10
CA PRO A 112 -0.21 2.63 -19.15
C PRO A 112 0.76 3.59 -18.42
N LEU A 113 0.48 4.89 -18.40
CA LEU A 113 1.28 5.88 -17.68
C LEU A 113 1.15 5.73 -16.17
N ILE A 114 -0.07 5.49 -15.67
CA ILE A 114 -0.34 5.21 -14.25
C ILE A 114 0.36 3.93 -13.82
N LEU A 115 0.27 2.86 -14.62
CA LEU A 115 0.92 1.59 -14.32
C LEU A 115 2.45 1.72 -14.31
N LEU A 116 3.02 2.41 -15.30
CA LEU A 116 4.45 2.70 -15.36
C LEU A 116 4.91 3.54 -14.17
N PHE A 117 4.15 4.57 -13.81
CA PHE A 117 4.47 5.45 -12.70
C PHE A 117 4.39 4.73 -11.35
N GLY A 118 3.37 3.89 -11.13
CA GLY A 118 3.28 3.06 -9.93
C GLY A 118 4.45 2.09 -9.82
N ALA A 119 4.84 1.46 -10.93
CA ALA A 119 6.02 0.58 -10.98
C ALA A 119 7.32 1.33 -10.70
N TYR A 120 7.47 2.52 -11.28
CA TYR A 120 8.59 3.42 -10.99
C TYR A 120 8.67 3.74 -9.49
N VAL A 121 7.56 4.14 -8.86
CA VAL A 121 7.51 4.54 -7.45
C VAL A 121 7.94 3.41 -6.51
N PHE A 122 7.47 2.18 -6.70
CA PHE A 122 7.88 1.08 -5.81
C PHE A 122 9.27 0.51 -6.13
N THR A 123 9.72 0.54 -7.39
CA THR A 123 11.07 0.05 -7.77
C THR A 123 12.18 1.01 -7.35
N HIS A 124 11.89 2.31 -7.28
CA HIS A 124 12.82 3.36 -6.87
C HIS A 124 12.61 3.81 -5.41
N GLY A 125 11.86 3.05 -4.61
CA GLY A 125 11.53 3.44 -3.24
C GLY A 125 12.75 3.62 -2.34
N HIS A 126 13.85 2.90 -2.59
CA HIS A 126 15.12 3.06 -1.88
C HIS A 126 15.92 4.31 -2.29
N LEU A 127 15.55 4.97 -3.39
CA LEU A 127 16.22 6.16 -3.91
C LEU A 127 15.38 7.43 -3.75
N THR A 128 14.09 7.31 -4.02
CA THR A 128 13.14 8.43 -4.09
C THR A 128 12.05 8.33 -3.02
N PRO A 129 11.43 9.44 -2.60
CA PRO A 129 10.26 9.40 -1.74
C PRO A 129 9.14 8.57 -2.36
N GLY A 130 8.56 7.66 -1.59
CA GLY A 130 7.55 6.71 -2.06
C GLY A 130 7.72 5.35 -1.39
N GLY A 131 7.51 4.29 -2.17
CA GLY A 131 7.67 2.92 -1.71
C GLY A 131 6.62 1.97 -2.26
N GLY A 132 6.60 0.75 -1.72
CA GLY A 132 5.66 -0.30 -2.12
C GLY A 132 4.21 0.15 -2.02
N PHE A 133 3.78 0.68 -0.87
CA PHE A 133 2.38 1.01 -0.63
C PHE A 133 1.85 2.10 -1.58
N GLN A 134 2.60 3.19 -1.72
CA GLN A 134 2.23 4.32 -2.59
C GLN A 134 2.21 3.89 -4.06
N GLY A 135 3.22 3.12 -4.50
CA GLY A 135 3.24 2.56 -5.84
C GLY A 135 2.04 1.64 -6.11
N GLY A 136 1.71 0.76 -5.16
CA GLY A 136 0.53 -0.11 -5.24
C GLY A 136 -0.78 0.66 -5.29
N ALA A 137 -0.95 1.71 -4.47
CA ALA A 137 -2.13 2.57 -4.51
C ALA A 137 -2.29 3.30 -5.86
N ILE A 138 -1.17 3.72 -6.48
CA ILE A 138 -1.17 4.28 -7.84
C ILE A 138 -1.64 3.22 -8.85
N ILE A 139 -1.14 1.99 -8.80
CA ILE A 139 -1.62 0.89 -9.66
C ILE A 139 -3.13 0.69 -9.49
N ALA A 140 -3.62 0.66 -8.24
CA ALA A 140 -5.03 0.49 -7.94
C ALA A 140 -5.90 1.67 -8.44
N SER A 141 -5.36 2.90 -8.48
CA SER A 141 -6.05 4.04 -9.09
C SER A 141 -6.26 3.86 -10.60
N GLY A 142 -5.32 3.19 -11.28
CA GLY A 142 -5.48 2.78 -12.67
C GLY A 142 -6.63 1.78 -12.83
N MET A 143 -6.75 0.83 -11.90
CA MET A 143 -7.87 -0.11 -11.85
C MET A 143 -9.20 0.61 -11.62
N LEU A 144 -9.25 1.56 -10.69
CA LEU A 144 -10.42 2.41 -10.48
C LEU A 144 -10.83 3.16 -11.75
N LEU A 145 -9.86 3.75 -12.46
CA LEU A 145 -10.10 4.44 -13.73
C LEU A 145 -10.66 3.48 -14.80
N MET A 146 -10.20 2.23 -14.82
CA MET A 146 -10.76 1.20 -15.70
C MET A 146 -12.21 0.85 -15.33
N LEU A 147 -12.52 0.70 -14.05
CA LEU A 147 -13.89 0.43 -13.57
C LEU A 147 -14.84 1.57 -13.92
N LEU A 148 -14.43 2.82 -13.74
CA LEU A 148 -15.25 4.00 -14.06
C LEU A 148 -15.48 4.18 -15.56
N SER A 149 -14.49 3.83 -16.39
CA SER A 149 -14.59 3.97 -17.85
C SER A 149 -15.30 2.79 -18.52
N HIS A 150 -15.29 1.61 -17.91
CA HIS A 150 -15.89 0.39 -18.43
C HIS A 150 -16.73 -0.31 -17.35
N PRO A 151 -17.84 0.29 -16.90
CA PRO A 151 -18.61 -0.21 -15.75
C PRO A 151 -19.18 -1.62 -15.97
N LEU A 152 -19.50 -1.99 -17.22
CA LEU A 152 -20.04 -3.31 -17.56
C LEU A 152 -18.97 -4.38 -17.76
N ARG A 153 -17.67 -4.02 -17.68
CA ARG A 153 -16.58 -4.95 -17.96
C ARG A 153 -16.18 -5.65 -16.66
N ARG A 154 -16.39 -6.97 -16.63
CA ARG A 154 -15.87 -7.79 -15.53
C ARG A 154 -14.37 -7.98 -15.67
N PHE A 155 -13.68 -7.77 -14.55
CA PHE A 155 -12.24 -7.95 -14.48
C PHE A 155 -11.90 -9.34 -13.96
N GLY A 156 -10.82 -9.91 -14.48
CA GLY A 156 -10.42 -11.27 -14.13
C GLY A 156 -9.90 -11.35 -12.69
N HIS A 157 -10.75 -11.75 -11.75
CA HIS A 157 -10.39 -12.06 -10.36
C HIS A 157 -9.16 -12.97 -10.24
N ARG A 158 -9.04 -13.92 -11.19
CA ARG A 158 -7.94 -14.87 -11.22
C ARG A 158 -6.57 -14.19 -11.32
N LEU A 159 -6.42 -13.15 -12.15
CA LEU A 159 -5.13 -12.47 -12.30
C LEU A 159 -4.76 -11.73 -11.01
N ILE A 160 -5.72 -10.99 -10.44
CA ILE A 160 -5.53 -10.24 -9.20
C ILE A 160 -5.13 -11.20 -8.07
N ALA A 161 -5.87 -12.30 -7.89
CA ALA A 161 -5.58 -13.30 -6.87
C ALA A 161 -4.21 -13.99 -7.05
N ILE A 162 -3.81 -14.27 -8.30
CA ILE A 162 -2.49 -14.84 -8.60
C ILE A 162 -1.38 -13.85 -8.23
N VAL A 163 -1.51 -12.58 -8.64
CA VAL A 163 -0.52 -11.54 -8.32
C VAL A 163 -0.42 -11.35 -6.81
N GLU A 164 -1.56 -11.24 -6.12
CA GLU A 164 -1.64 -11.10 -4.67
C GLU A 164 -0.95 -12.27 -3.94
N SER A 165 -1.25 -13.51 -4.35
CA SER A 165 -0.71 -14.72 -3.74
C SER A 165 0.80 -14.84 -3.95
N ILE A 166 1.27 -14.63 -5.19
CA ILE A 166 2.70 -14.67 -5.52
C ILE A 166 3.45 -13.58 -4.77
N ALA A 167 2.92 -12.35 -4.77
CA ALA A 167 3.57 -11.23 -4.11
C ALA A 167 3.65 -11.42 -2.58
N GLY A 168 2.57 -11.92 -1.96
CA GLY A 168 2.56 -12.24 -0.54
C GLY A 168 3.53 -13.36 -0.17
N LEU A 169 3.53 -14.46 -0.95
CA LEU A 169 4.43 -15.58 -0.73
C LEU A 169 5.90 -15.17 -0.92
N ALA A 170 6.20 -14.40 -1.96
CA ALA A 170 7.55 -13.91 -2.23
C ALA A 170 8.03 -12.96 -1.12
N PHE A 171 7.16 -12.04 -0.65
CA PHE A 171 7.48 -11.14 0.46
C PHE A 171 7.84 -11.90 1.74
N VAL A 172 7.00 -12.86 2.17
CA VAL A 172 7.27 -13.68 3.36
C VAL A 172 8.50 -14.56 3.14
N GLY A 173 8.65 -15.14 1.94
CA GLY A 173 9.80 -15.97 1.58
C GLY A 173 11.12 -15.21 1.67
N ILE A 174 11.20 -13.99 1.13
CA ILE A 174 12.35 -13.10 1.27
C ILE A 174 12.59 -12.75 2.75
N GLY A 175 11.51 -12.51 3.50
CA GLY A 175 11.61 -12.24 4.93
C GLY A 175 12.26 -13.37 5.72
N VAL A 176 11.87 -14.61 5.45
CA VAL A 176 12.45 -15.82 6.05
C VAL A 176 13.90 -16.03 5.58
N LEU A 177 14.20 -15.76 4.29
CA LEU A 177 15.57 -15.81 3.79
C LEU A 177 16.48 -14.79 4.49
N GLY A 178 15.96 -13.61 4.82
CA GLY A 178 16.67 -12.62 5.63
C GLY A 178 17.10 -13.20 6.98
N ILE A 179 16.21 -13.92 7.67
CA ILE A 179 16.52 -14.58 8.95
C ILE A 179 17.61 -15.64 8.73
N ALA A 180 17.44 -16.49 7.72
CA ALA A 180 18.32 -17.62 7.47
C ALA A 180 19.73 -17.23 7.01
N LEU A 181 19.87 -16.14 6.24
CA LEU A 181 21.11 -15.78 5.54
C LEU A 181 21.78 -14.51 6.06
N ALA A 182 21.03 -13.59 6.68
CA ALA A 182 21.52 -12.26 7.05
C ALA A 182 21.20 -11.85 8.51
N GLY A 183 20.49 -12.69 9.27
CA GLY A 183 20.32 -12.56 10.72
C GLY A 183 19.08 -11.78 11.17
N GLY A 184 18.22 -11.32 10.24
CA GLY A 184 17.01 -10.57 10.56
C GLY A 184 15.90 -10.72 9.52
N PHE A 185 14.64 -10.63 9.95
CA PHE A 185 13.51 -10.68 9.03
C PHE A 185 13.57 -9.51 8.03
N LEU A 186 13.45 -9.82 6.73
CA LEU A 186 13.59 -8.87 5.62
C LEU A 186 14.95 -8.14 5.59
N ASP A 187 15.99 -8.71 6.18
CA ASP A 187 17.33 -8.17 6.04
C ASP A 187 17.75 -8.15 4.56
N ASN A 188 18.10 -6.98 4.07
CA ASN A 188 18.35 -6.75 2.66
C ASN A 188 19.72 -7.25 2.19
N ARG A 189 20.61 -7.61 3.11
CA ARG A 189 21.98 -8.05 2.84
C ARG A 189 22.06 -9.50 2.34
N ILE A 190 20.92 -10.14 2.13
CA ILE A 190 20.83 -11.39 1.33
C ILE A 190 21.27 -11.20 -0.12
N LEU A 191 21.30 -9.94 -0.60
CA LEU A 191 21.85 -9.54 -1.89
C LEU A 191 22.93 -8.46 -1.70
N PRO A 192 23.90 -8.34 -2.63
CA PRO A 192 24.91 -7.29 -2.58
C PRO A 192 24.28 -5.89 -2.55
N LEU A 193 24.83 -5.00 -1.73
CA LEU A 193 24.32 -3.63 -1.58
C LEU A 193 24.51 -2.75 -2.83
N GLY A 194 25.35 -3.18 -3.77
CA GLY A 194 25.61 -2.47 -5.02
C GLY A 194 26.25 -1.08 -4.83
N THR A 195 26.06 -0.22 -5.82
CA THR A 195 26.60 1.15 -5.80
C THR A 195 25.57 2.11 -5.25
N PHE A 196 25.88 2.80 -4.14
CA PHE A 196 24.95 3.75 -3.52
C PHE A 196 24.43 4.78 -4.53
N GLY A 197 23.10 4.98 -4.55
CA GLY A 197 22.44 5.93 -5.45
C GLY A 197 22.05 5.36 -6.82
N GLU A 198 22.45 4.13 -7.16
CA GLU A 198 22.04 3.46 -8.40
C GLU A 198 20.78 2.60 -8.21
N LEU A 199 20.14 2.21 -9.32
CA LEU A 199 18.95 1.35 -9.27
C LEU A 199 19.25 0.00 -8.61
N PHE A 200 20.37 -0.63 -8.96
CA PHE A 200 20.86 -1.86 -8.36
C PHE A 200 21.67 -1.57 -7.10
N SER A 201 21.01 -0.96 -6.12
CA SER A 201 21.56 -0.69 -4.80
C SER A 201 20.60 -1.14 -3.70
N ALA A 202 21.03 -0.98 -2.44
CA ALA A 202 20.22 -1.30 -1.27
C ALA A 202 19.83 -2.78 -1.11
N GLY A 203 20.61 -3.70 -1.70
CA GLY A 203 20.42 -5.14 -1.56
C GLY A 203 19.05 -5.61 -2.04
N ALA A 204 18.30 -6.32 -1.19
CA ALA A 204 16.97 -6.83 -1.52
C ALA A 204 15.83 -5.80 -1.38
N ILE A 205 16.06 -4.57 -0.89
CA ILE A 205 14.98 -3.57 -0.68
C ILE A 205 14.15 -3.32 -1.95
N PRO A 206 14.73 -3.10 -3.15
CA PRO A 206 13.94 -2.83 -4.36
C PRO A 206 13.02 -4.01 -4.74
N ILE A 207 13.48 -5.24 -4.49
CA ILE A 207 12.72 -6.46 -4.76
C ILE A 207 11.59 -6.62 -3.74
N ILE A 208 11.88 -6.42 -2.45
CA ILE A 208 10.89 -6.47 -1.37
C ILE A 208 9.76 -5.48 -1.68
N TYR A 209 10.11 -4.23 -2.01
CA TYR A 209 9.10 -3.21 -2.32
C TYR A 209 8.37 -3.42 -3.64
N THR A 210 8.98 -4.08 -4.62
CA THR A 210 8.26 -4.52 -5.80
C THR A 210 7.14 -5.49 -5.42
N PHE A 211 7.41 -6.48 -4.58
CA PHE A 211 6.38 -7.41 -4.11
C PHE A 211 5.35 -6.73 -3.20
N VAL A 212 5.77 -5.86 -2.28
CA VAL A 212 4.82 -5.08 -1.47
C VAL A 212 3.90 -4.23 -2.35
N GLY A 213 4.44 -3.54 -3.36
CA GLY A 213 3.64 -2.71 -4.25
C GLY A 213 2.69 -3.51 -5.13
N LEU A 214 3.11 -4.65 -5.65
CA LEU A 214 2.22 -5.57 -6.37
C LEU A 214 1.12 -6.12 -5.46
N LYS A 215 1.45 -6.47 -4.22
CA LYS A 215 0.47 -6.98 -3.24
C LYS A 215 -0.57 -5.92 -2.89
N VAL A 216 -0.13 -4.72 -2.51
CA VAL A 216 -1.01 -3.60 -2.18
C VAL A 216 -1.89 -3.22 -3.37
N GLY A 217 -1.31 -3.16 -4.57
CA GLY A 217 -2.06 -2.86 -5.80
C GLY A 217 -3.11 -3.92 -6.11
N ALA A 218 -2.80 -5.20 -5.93
CA ALA A 218 -3.75 -6.29 -6.12
C ALA A 218 -4.87 -6.27 -5.06
N GLU A 219 -4.57 -6.02 -3.79
CA GLU A 219 -5.56 -6.01 -2.70
C GLU A 219 -6.57 -4.87 -2.87
N PHE A 220 -6.11 -3.65 -3.15
CA PHE A 220 -7.01 -2.55 -3.46
C PHE A 220 -7.82 -2.81 -4.73
N SER A 221 -7.19 -3.35 -5.78
CA SER A 221 -7.89 -3.70 -7.02
C SER A 221 -8.98 -4.74 -6.77
N SER A 222 -8.69 -5.77 -5.96
CA SER A 222 -9.65 -6.81 -5.55
C SER A 222 -10.85 -6.21 -4.82
N MET A 223 -10.61 -5.34 -3.83
CA MET A 223 -11.68 -4.64 -3.11
C MET A 223 -12.55 -3.81 -4.05
N LEU A 224 -11.94 -3.04 -4.96
CA LEU A 224 -12.66 -2.22 -5.93
C LEU A 224 -13.53 -3.05 -6.88
N VAL A 225 -13.01 -4.18 -7.37
CA VAL A 225 -13.78 -5.10 -8.22
C VAL A 225 -14.97 -5.68 -7.44
N ASN A 226 -14.73 -6.21 -6.25
CA ASN A 226 -15.80 -6.79 -5.42
C ASN A 226 -16.91 -5.76 -5.11
N LEU A 227 -16.53 -4.50 -4.83
CA LEU A 227 -17.48 -3.42 -4.61
C LEU A 227 -18.27 -3.08 -5.89
N SER A 228 -17.60 -2.97 -7.04
CA SER A 228 -18.28 -2.66 -8.30
C SER A 228 -19.28 -3.73 -8.71
N GLU A 229 -18.97 -5.01 -8.51
CA GLU A 229 -19.87 -6.11 -8.87
C GLU A 229 -21.05 -6.28 -7.92
N THR A 230 -20.95 -5.74 -6.69
CA THR A 230 -22.08 -5.71 -5.76
C THR A 230 -22.98 -4.50 -5.92
N GLU A 231 -22.52 -3.41 -6.54
CA GLU A 231 -23.42 -2.33 -6.98
C GLU A 231 -24.37 -2.76 -8.11
N ASP A 232 -24.05 -3.83 -8.83
CA ASP A 232 -24.87 -4.43 -9.88
C ASP A 232 -25.99 -5.34 -9.35
N LEU A 233 -26.02 -5.65 -8.05
CA LEU A 233 -27.09 -6.39 -7.36
C LEU A 233 -28.19 -5.44 -6.86
#